data_AF-A0A553NMW4-F1
#
_entry.id   AF-A0A553NMW4-F1
#
_cell.length_a   1.000
_cell.length_b   1.000
_cell.length_c   1.000
_cell.angle_alpha   90.00
_cell.angle_beta   90.00
_cell.angle_gamma   90.00
#
_symmetry.space_group_name_H-M   'P 1'
#
loop_
_entity.id
_entity.type
_entity.pdbx_description
1 polymer ?
#
loop_
_entity_poly.entity_id
_entity_poly.type
_entity_poly.pdbx_seq_one_letter_code
_entity_poly.pdbx_strand_id
1 'polypeptide(L)'
;MSICRGSSKGKDISTIKSLRVLRVLRPLKTIKRLPKLKAVFDCVVNSLKNVLNILIVYMLFMFIFAVVAVQLFKGRFFYCTDESKEFERDCRGEYLVYEKDNEVRAQKREWKKYDFHYDNVLWALLTLFTVSTGEGWPQYVFCKSGPSPGYRMEMSIFYVVYFVVFPFFFVNIFVALIIITFQEQGDKMMEDYSLEKNERACIDFAINAKPLTRHMPQNKQTFQYRMWEFVVSPPFEYTIMALIALNTIVLMMKYDGASHAYEDVLGNLNIVFTSLFSMECILKIIAFGALNYFKDAWNIFDCVTVLGSITDILVTELGALPYVCLLIAMLFFIYAIIGMQLFGNIKIEEDGESAINQHNNFRTFFQALMLLFRSATGEAWHDIMLSCLGKKVCDPLSGNTEAECGSEFAYLYFVSFIFLCSFLMLNLFVAVIMDNFEYLTRDSSILGPHHLDEYVRIWAEYDPAACGRISYRDMYDMLRHMSPPLGLGKKCPARVAYKRLLRMDLPVADDNTVHFNSTLMALIRTALDIKIAKGGEGGVDKHQMDAELRKEMMAIWPNLSQKHLDLLVTPHKC
;
A
#
# COMPACT_ATOMS: atom_id res chain seq x y z
N MET A 1 59.93 21.43 27.06
CA MET A 1 59.03 22.05 26.08
C MET A 1 59.15 21.28 24.77
N SER A 2 58.32 20.26 24.57
CA SER A 2 58.23 19.51 23.31
C SER A 2 56.79 19.01 23.17
N ILE A 3 56.03 19.67 22.30
CA ILE A 3 54.61 19.43 22.04
C ILE A 3 54.50 18.29 21.03
N CYS A 4 53.89 17.18 21.43
CA CYS A 4 53.47 16.12 20.51
C CYS A 4 52.33 16.63 19.62
N ARG A 5 52.60 16.81 18.32
CA ARG A 5 51.56 16.97 17.29
C ARG A 5 50.91 15.62 17.02
N GLY A 6 49.74 15.39 17.62
CA GLY A 6 48.87 14.25 17.35
C GLY A 6 48.09 14.39 16.04
N SER A 7 47.81 13.24 15.43
CA SER A 7 47.17 13.00 14.14
C SER A 7 45.77 13.61 13.99
N SER A 8 45.65 14.73 13.26
CA SER A 8 44.36 15.29 12.80
C SER A 8 44.06 14.98 11.32
N LYS A 9 45.07 14.59 10.53
CA LYS A 9 44.95 14.51 9.06
C LYS A 9 44.13 13.31 8.53
N GLY A 10 43.94 12.25 9.34
CA GLY A 10 43.16 11.06 8.93
C GLY A 10 41.64 11.25 8.98
N LYS A 11 41.14 11.91 10.04
CA LYS A 11 39.70 12.21 10.23
C LYS A 11 39.14 13.18 9.20
N ASP A 12 39.96 14.12 8.73
CA ASP A 12 39.54 15.10 7.72
C ASP A 12 39.34 14.44 6.33
N ILE A 13 40.09 13.39 6.01
CA ILE A 13 39.99 12.69 4.72
C ILE A 13 38.75 11.78 4.63
N SER A 14 38.38 11.08 5.70
CA SER A 14 37.14 10.29 5.75
C SER A 14 35.90 11.18 5.70
N THR A 15 35.94 12.35 6.36
CA THR A 15 34.87 13.37 6.30
C THR A 15 34.69 13.94 4.89
N ILE A 16 35.79 14.17 4.13
CA ILE A 16 35.74 14.61 2.72
C ILE A 16 35.23 13.51 1.78
N LYS A 17 35.47 12.21 2.07
CA LYS A 17 34.84 11.09 1.35
C LYS A 17 33.32 11.06 1.60
N SER A 18 32.87 11.27 2.84
CA SER A 18 31.44 11.33 3.20
C SER A 18 30.70 12.50 2.53
N LEU A 19 31.33 13.65 2.30
CA LEU A 19 30.71 14.77 1.56
C LEU A 19 30.40 14.42 0.08
N ARG A 20 31.08 13.43 -0.51
CA ARG A 20 30.75 12.95 -1.87
C ARG A 20 29.40 12.22 -1.92
N VAL A 21 28.92 11.72 -0.77
CA VAL A 21 27.61 11.07 -0.63
C VAL A 21 26.46 12.05 -0.88
N LEU A 22 26.62 13.35 -0.59
CA LEU A 22 25.59 14.37 -0.87
C LEU A 22 25.20 14.46 -2.35
N ARG A 23 26.01 13.90 -3.26
CA ARG A 23 25.66 13.76 -4.69
C ARG A 23 24.47 12.84 -4.92
N VAL A 24 24.15 11.95 -3.97
CA VAL A 24 22.96 11.08 -4.00
C VAL A 24 21.66 11.87 -3.90
N LEU A 25 21.70 13.11 -3.41
CA LEU A 25 20.51 13.97 -3.29
C LEU A 25 20.08 14.61 -4.62
N ARG A 26 20.83 14.40 -5.72
CA ARG A 26 20.51 14.97 -7.04
C ARG A 26 19.12 14.59 -7.57
N PRO A 27 18.59 13.36 -7.39
CA PRO A 27 17.24 13.00 -7.79
C PRO A 27 16.12 13.81 -7.09
N LEU A 28 16.38 14.43 -5.94
CA LEU A 28 15.41 15.34 -5.29
C LEU A 28 15.07 16.55 -6.16
N LYS A 29 15.95 16.93 -7.10
CA LYS A 29 15.67 18.00 -8.06
C LYS A 29 14.55 17.64 -9.04
N THR A 30 14.30 16.35 -9.27
CA THR A 30 13.23 15.86 -10.16
C THR A 30 11.84 16.11 -9.56
N ILE A 31 11.73 16.15 -8.23
CA ILE A 31 10.47 16.50 -7.52
C ILE A 31 9.95 17.86 -7.99
N LYS A 32 10.83 18.85 -8.16
CA LYS A 32 10.45 20.18 -8.63
C LYS A 32 10.00 20.23 -10.09
N ARG A 33 10.33 19.21 -10.89
CA ARG A 33 10.00 19.14 -12.33
C ARG A 33 8.69 18.41 -12.61
N LEU A 34 8.21 17.60 -11.67
CA LEU A 34 6.98 16.82 -11.82
C LEU A 34 5.89 17.39 -10.88
N PRO A 35 4.88 18.12 -11.38
CA PRO A 35 3.90 18.82 -10.54
C PRO A 35 3.11 17.85 -9.64
N LYS A 36 2.81 16.63 -10.13
CA LYS A 36 2.15 15.58 -9.34
C LYS A 36 3.04 15.10 -8.17
N LEU A 37 4.34 14.88 -8.39
CA LEU A 37 5.27 14.47 -7.34
C LEU A 37 5.55 15.61 -6.34
N LYS A 38 5.57 16.86 -6.81
CA LYS A 38 5.66 18.05 -5.97
C LYS A 38 4.47 18.17 -5.02
N ALA A 39 3.25 17.98 -5.51
CA ALA A 39 2.05 18.03 -4.68
C ALA A 39 2.10 17.01 -3.54
N VAL A 40 2.48 15.76 -3.83
CA VAL A 40 2.64 14.72 -2.81
C VAL A 40 3.75 15.08 -1.81
N PHE A 41 4.90 15.54 -2.29
CA PHE A 41 6.01 15.96 -1.42
C PHE A 41 5.62 17.14 -0.51
N ASP A 42 4.96 18.17 -1.04
CA ASP A 42 4.50 19.32 -0.28
C ASP A 42 3.48 18.91 0.79
N CYS A 43 2.60 17.95 0.47
CA CYS A 43 1.67 17.35 1.45
C CYS A 43 2.43 16.66 2.60
N VAL A 44 3.43 15.82 2.30
CA VAL A 44 4.26 15.13 3.31
C VAL A 44 5.03 16.13 4.18
N VAL A 45 5.58 17.20 3.59
CA VAL A 45 6.30 18.24 4.35
C VAL A 45 5.34 19.06 5.21
N ASN A 46 4.12 19.31 4.75
CA ASN A 46 3.13 20.03 5.53
C ASN A 46 2.62 19.18 6.72
N SER A 47 2.39 17.88 6.51
CA SER A 47 2.02 16.96 7.61
C SER A 47 3.15 16.82 8.63
N LEU A 48 4.42 16.87 8.20
CA LEU A 48 5.59 16.88 9.08
C LEU A 48 5.57 17.99 10.15
N LYS A 49 5.03 19.17 9.84
CA LYS A 49 4.93 20.27 10.83
C LYS A 49 3.99 19.93 11.98
N ASN A 50 2.85 19.32 11.67
CA ASN A 50 1.88 18.88 12.68
C ASN A 50 2.42 17.66 13.45
N VAL A 51 3.12 16.77 12.75
CA VAL A 51 3.79 15.60 13.32
C VAL A 51 4.90 15.99 14.29
N LEU A 52 5.64 17.07 14.02
CA LEU A 52 6.73 17.53 14.91
C LEU A 52 6.22 17.87 16.32
N ASN A 53 5.03 18.46 16.44
CA ASN A 53 4.42 18.71 17.75
C ASN A 53 4.11 17.42 18.52
N ILE A 54 3.57 16.41 17.82
CA ILE A 54 3.33 15.08 18.43
C ILE A 54 4.65 14.41 18.77
N LEU A 55 5.66 14.52 17.91
CA LEU A 55 6.98 13.94 18.14
C LEU A 55 7.62 14.52 19.40
N ILE A 56 7.42 15.82 19.68
CA ILE A 56 7.87 16.44 20.93
C ILE A 56 7.16 15.80 22.13
N VAL A 57 5.83 15.61 22.06
CA VAL A 57 5.07 14.92 23.12
C VAL A 57 5.56 13.48 23.30
N TYR A 58 5.79 12.76 22.20
CA TYR A 58 6.34 11.40 22.17
C TYR A 58 7.71 11.31 22.83
N MET A 59 8.62 12.21 22.48
CA MET A 59 9.96 12.28 23.10
C MET A 59 9.87 12.65 24.57
N LEU A 60 8.92 13.48 24.98
CA LEU A 60 8.70 13.84 26.39
C LEU A 60 8.22 12.64 27.21
N PHE A 61 7.26 11.87 26.70
CA PHE A 61 6.80 10.65 27.35
C PHE A 61 7.91 9.59 27.41
N MET A 62 8.64 9.36 26.31
CA MET A 62 9.81 8.46 26.34
C MET A 62 10.87 8.93 27.32
N PHE A 63 11.09 10.24 27.44
CA PHE A 63 12.03 10.79 28.41
C PHE A 63 11.61 10.50 29.86
N ILE A 64 10.32 10.63 30.19
CA ILE A 64 9.81 10.27 31.53
C ILE A 64 10.08 8.79 31.83
N PHE A 65 9.74 7.89 30.91
CA PHE A 65 10.01 6.45 31.08
C PHE A 65 11.51 6.14 31.12
N ALA A 66 12.33 6.84 30.34
CA ALA A 66 13.78 6.68 30.36
C ALA A 66 14.38 7.07 31.71
N VAL A 67 13.92 8.18 32.31
CA VAL A 67 14.35 8.58 33.65
C VAL A 67 13.95 7.53 34.69
N VAL A 68 12.71 7.06 34.64
CA VAL A 68 12.24 5.97 35.54
C VAL A 68 13.09 4.72 35.37
N ALA A 69 13.36 4.29 34.13
CA ALA A 69 14.15 3.10 33.84
C ALA A 69 15.60 3.23 34.35
N VAL A 70 16.22 4.41 34.20
CA VAL A 70 17.56 4.66 34.76
C VAL A 70 17.55 4.54 36.27
N GLN A 71 16.53 5.07 36.96
CA GLN A 71 16.47 4.96 38.43
C GLN A 71 16.26 3.51 38.90
N LEU A 72 15.50 2.72 38.15
CA LEU A 72 15.22 1.32 38.51
C LEU A 72 16.38 0.37 38.15
N PHE A 73 17.06 0.60 37.03
CA PHE A 73 17.89 -0.42 36.39
C PHE A 73 19.35 -0.01 36.13
N LYS A 74 19.78 1.19 36.52
CA LYS A 74 21.19 1.62 36.40
C LYS A 74 22.13 0.62 37.07
N GLY A 75 23.17 0.21 36.34
CA GLY A 75 24.21 -0.69 36.82
C GLY A 75 23.80 -2.17 36.87
N ARG A 76 22.58 -2.54 36.44
CA ARG A 76 22.07 -3.91 36.50
C ARG A 76 22.25 -4.72 35.21
N PHE A 77 22.64 -4.08 34.11
CA PHE A 77 22.73 -4.67 32.77
C PHE A 77 24.13 -5.21 32.44
N PHE A 78 24.68 -6.00 33.36
CA PHE A 78 25.96 -6.68 33.21
C PHE A 78 25.75 -8.19 33.37
N TYR A 79 26.56 -8.97 32.66
CA TYR A 79 26.52 -10.42 32.69
C TYR A 79 27.94 -10.99 32.52
N CYS A 80 28.15 -12.21 33.01
CA CYS A 80 29.36 -12.97 32.72
C CYS A 80 29.13 -13.78 31.43
N THR A 81 30.17 -13.96 30.61
CA THR A 81 30.10 -14.88 29.46
C THR A 81 29.80 -16.33 29.86
N ASP A 82 30.10 -16.72 31.10
CA ASP A 82 29.68 -17.99 31.70
C ASP A 82 28.37 -17.78 32.47
N GLU A 83 27.27 -18.33 31.95
CA GLU A 83 25.92 -18.23 32.54
C GLU A 83 25.85 -18.78 33.98
N SER A 84 26.81 -19.61 34.38
CA SER A 84 26.89 -20.17 35.73
C SER A 84 27.33 -19.16 36.80
N LYS A 85 27.82 -17.98 36.39
CA LYS A 85 28.40 -16.98 37.29
C LYS A 85 27.59 -15.68 37.30
N GLU A 86 27.05 -15.35 38.47
CA GLU A 86 26.15 -14.21 38.65
C GLU A 86 26.84 -12.88 38.99
N PHE A 87 28.04 -12.92 39.57
CA PHE A 87 28.74 -11.73 40.09
C PHE A 87 30.06 -11.48 39.38
N GLU A 88 30.43 -10.20 39.23
CA GLU A 88 31.69 -9.76 38.61
C GLU A 88 32.93 -10.41 39.26
N ARG A 89 32.93 -10.53 40.60
CA ARG A 89 34.03 -11.17 41.35
C ARG A 89 34.28 -12.63 40.95
N ASP A 90 33.22 -13.33 40.54
CA ASP A 90 33.24 -14.76 40.20
C ASP A 90 33.46 -15.00 38.71
N CYS A 91 33.34 -13.95 37.88
CA CYS A 91 33.57 -13.99 36.43
C CYS A 91 35.06 -13.88 36.08
N ARG A 92 35.84 -14.87 36.51
CA ARG A 92 37.30 -14.93 36.30
C ARG A 92 37.73 -16.33 35.82
N GLY A 93 38.89 -16.39 35.17
CA GLY A 93 39.44 -17.64 34.61
C GLY A 93 38.78 -18.03 33.28
N GLU A 94 38.74 -19.33 32.99
CA GLU A 94 38.24 -19.88 31.73
C GLU A 94 37.04 -20.80 31.98
N TYR A 95 36.15 -20.88 30.98
CA TYR A 95 35.00 -21.78 30.94
C TYR A 95 34.98 -22.54 29.62
N LEU A 96 34.32 -23.69 29.60
CA LEU A 96 34.26 -24.56 28.42
C LEU A 96 33.00 -24.24 27.63
N VAL A 97 33.17 -23.91 26.35
CA VAL A 97 32.09 -23.76 25.39
C VAL A 97 32.00 -25.03 24.57
N TYR A 98 30.79 -25.57 24.47
CA TYR A 98 30.47 -26.74 23.67
C TYR A 98 29.90 -26.25 22.34
N GLU A 99 30.70 -26.31 21.26
CA GLU A 99 30.23 -25.99 19.91
C GLU A 99 29.40 -27.16 19.33
N LYS A 100 28.62 -26.90 18.28
CA LYS A 100 27.66 -27.86 17.70
C LYS A 100 28.30 -29.19 17.23
N ASP A 101 29.61 -29.19 16.98
CA ASP A 101 30.37 -30.36 16.50
C ASP A 101 31.05 -31.16 17.62
N ASN A 102 30.60 -31.04 18.88
CA ASN A 102 31.25 -31.62 20.06
C ASN A 102 32.70 -31.16 20.28
N GLU A 103 33.13 -30.09 19.61
CA GLU A 103 34.38 -29.41 19.92
C GLU A 103 34.22 -28.65 21.24
N VAL A 104 35.14 -28.91 22.17
CA VAL A 104 35.21 -28.20 23.44
C VAL A 104 36.32 -27.17 23.35
N ARG A 105 35.96 -25.89 23.43
CA ARG A 105 36.92 -24.79 23.45
C ARG A 105 36.91 -24.10 24.80
N ALA A 106 38.10 -23.89 25.37
CA ALA A 106 38.25 -23.04 26.54
C ALA A 106 38.18 -21.57 26.08
N GLN A 107 37.20 -20.84 26.60
CA GLN A 107 37.08 -19.40 26.41
C GLN A 107 37.30 -18.68 27.74
N LYS A 108 37.87 -17.49 27.70
CA LYS A 108 38.07 -16.66 28.89
C LYS A 108 36.73 -16.09 29.36
N ARG A 109 36.49 -16.13 30.66
CA ARG A 109 35.34 -15.44 31.28
C ARG A 109 35.55 -13.94 31.20
N GLU A 110 34.57 -13.24 30.66
CA GLU A 110 34.57 -11.78 30.57
C GLU A 110 33.28 -11.22 31.18
N TRP A 111 33.42 -10.20 32.02
CA TRP A 111 32.28 -9.45 32.53
C TRP A 111 31.88 -8.40 31.49
N LYS A 112 30.79 -8.68 30.77
CA LYS A 112 30.32 -7.88 29.66
C LYS A 112 29.07 -7.11 30.03
N LYS A 113 28.91 -5.98 29.35
CA LYS A 113 27.70 -5.17 29.42
C LYS A 113 26.81 -5.54 28.24
N TYR A 114 25.49 -5.56 28.44
CA TYR A 114 24.57 -5.65 27.32
C TYR A 114 24.62 -4.38 26.46
N ASP A 115 24.49 -4.53 25.14
CA ASP A 115 24.54 -3.39 24.20
C ASP A 115 23.43 -2.37 24.45
N PHE A 116 22.24 -2.84 24.81
CA PHE A 116 21.12 -2.01 25.25
C PHE A 116 21.00 -2.07 26.77
N HIS A 117 20.98 -0.90 27.41
CA HIS A 117 21.09 -0.77 28.86
C HIS A 117 20.52 0.56 29.39
N TYR A 118 20.27 0.63 30.69
CA TYR A 118 19.64 1.79 31.35
C TYR A 118 20.59 2.61 32.25
N ASP A 119 21.90 2.61 31.98
CA ASP A 119 22.84 3.33 32.85
C ASP A 119 22.76 4.87 32.77
N ASN A 120 22.27 5.38 31.65
CA ASN A 120 22.05 6.81 31.44
C ASN A 120 20.86 7.03 30.51
N VAL A 121 20.34 8.25 30.52
CA VAL A 121 19.08 8.59 29.84
C VAL A 121 19.17 8.43 28.33
N LEU A 122 20.31 8.73 27.70
CA LEU A 122 20.44 8.62 26.24
C LEU A 122 20.36 7.16 25.76
N TRP A 123 21.03 6.26 26.48
CA TRP A 123 20.96 4.83 26.20
C TRP A 123 19.61 4.21 26.58
N ALA A 124 18.98 4.72 27.64
CA ALA A 124 17.62 4.37 27.99
C ALA A 124 16.63 4.77 26.89
N LEU A 125 16.76 5.96 26.31
CA LEU A 125 15.94 6.41 25.18
C LEU A 125 16.13 5.52 23.95
N LEU A 126 17.36 5.15 23.62
CA LEU A 126 17.64 4.23 22.50
C LEU A 126 17.00 2.84 22.75
N THR A 127 17.11 2.33 23.98
CA THR A 127 16.54 1.03 24.37
C THR A 127 15.01 1.06 24.36
N LEU A 128 14.39 2.15 24.85
CA LEU A 128 12.94 2.30 24.81
C LEU A 128 12.43 2.52 23.38
N PHE A 129 13.21 3.16 22.52
CA PHE A 129 12.90 3.30 21.11
C PHE A 129 12.88 1.92 20.43
N THR A 130 13.92 1.09 20.59
CA THR A 130 13.92 -0.27 20.01
C THR A 130 12.75 -1.11 20.52
N VAL A 131 12.47 -1.07 21.81
CA VAL A 131 11.32 -1.75 22.41
C VAL A 131 9.99 -1.22 21.86
N SER A 132 9.86 0.08 21.61
CA SER A 132 8.64 0.67 21.02
C SER A 132 8.37 0.23 19.59
N THR A 133 9.42 -0.20 18.85
CA THR A 133 9.26 -0.77 17.50
C THR A 133 8.71 -2.20 17.52
N GLY A 134 8.54 -2.82 18.68
CA GLY A 134 8.06 -4.20 18.81
C GLY A 134 9.14 -5.26 18.62
N GLU A 135 10.42 -4.85 18.55
CA GLU A 135 11.55 -5.71 18.20
C GLU A 135 12.53 -5.90 19.37
N GLY A 136 13.09 -7.11 19.50
CA GLY A 136 14.09 -7.45 20.53
C GLY A 136 13.58 -7.43 21.98
N TRP A 137 12.36 -6.94 22.24
CA TRP A 137 11.79 -6.81 23.58
C TRP A 137 11.66 -8.11 24.37
N PRO A 138 11.36 -9.29 23.78
CA PRO A 138 11.33 -10.53 24.56
C PRO A 138 12.71 -10.90 25.09
N GLN A 139 13.77 -10.57 24.35
CA GLN A 139 15.14 -10.81 24.81
C GLN A 139 15.49 -9.88 25.99
N TYR A 140 15.06 -8.61 25.96
CA TYR A 140 15.27 -7.68 27.08
C TYR A 140 14.45 -8.06 28.33
N VAL A 141 13.25 -8.63 28.17
CA VAL A 141 12.36 -9.04 29.27
C VAL A 141 12.74 -10.41 29.83
N PHE A 142 12.94 -11.42 29.00
CA PHE A 142 13.08 -12.81 29.45
C PHE A 142 14.54 -13.28 29.55
N CYS A 143 15.40 -12.84 28.62
CA CYS A 143 16.77 -13.38 28.50
C CYS A 143 17.81 -12.52 29.25
N LYS A 144 17.60 -11.19 29.31
CA LYS A 144 18.53 -10.22 29.93
C LYS A 144 18.09 -9.71 31.31
N SER A 145 16.96 -10.21 31.83
CA SER A 145 16.60 -10.02 33.23
C SER A 145 17.60 -10.81 34.05
N GLY A 146 18.47 -10.12 34.79
CA GLY A 146 19.63 -10.67 35.46
C GLY A 146 19.40 -11.97 36.25
N PRO A 147 20.48 -12.57 36.77
CA PRO A 147 20.45 -13.93 37.28
C PRO A 147 19.43 -14.16 38.41
N SER A 148 19.12 -13.14 39.21
CA SER A 148 18.18 -13.29 40.33
C SER A 148 16.70 -13.16 39.94
N PRO A 149 15.80 -14.02 40.46
CA PRO A 149 14.36 -14.00 40.16
C PRO A 149 13.64 -12.68 40.48
N GLY A 150 14.10 -11.93 41.50
CA GLY A 150 13.46 -10.68 41.94
C GLY A 150 13.53 -9.56 40.91
N TYR A 151 14.67 -9.44 40.22
CA TYR A 151 14.85 -8.42 39.17
C TYR A 151 13.99 -8.69 37.93
N ARG A 152 13.60 -9.95 37.71
CA ARG A 152 12.78 -10.35 36.56
C ARG A 152 11.36 -9.80 36.65
N MET A 153 10.80 -9.70 37.85
CA MET A 153 9.42 -9.25 38.05
C MET A 153 9.27 -7.73 37.89
N GLU A 154 10.18 -6.94 38.48
CA GLU A 154 10.19 -5.47 38.35
C GLU A 154 10.34 -5.03 36.88
N MET A 155 11.27 -5.67 36.17
CA MET A 155 11.51 -5.44 34.73
C MET A 155 10.29 -5.79 33.87
N SER A 156 9.68 -6.95 34.13
CA SER A 156 8.50 -7.40 33.39
C SER A 156 7.33 -6.44 33.56
N ILE A 157 7.06 -5.98 34.78
CA ILE A 157 5.99 -5.02 35.06
C ILE A 157 6.25 -3.69 34.34
N PHE A 158 7.49 -3.17 34.41
CA PHE A 158 7.87 -1.94 33.72
C PHE A 158 7.59 -2.02 32.22
N TYR A 159 8.02 -3.10 31.55
CA TYR A 159 7.81 -3.28 30.12
C TYR A 159 6.35 -3.52 29.77
N VAL A 160 5.58 -4.27 30.57
CA VAL A 160 4.14 -4.44 30.34
C VAL A 160 3.42 -3.09 30.40
N VAL A 161 3.71 -2.26 31.43
CA VAL A 161 3.13 -0.92 31.54
C VAL A 161 3.54 -0.07 30.34
N TYR A 162 4.80 -0.09 29.94
CA TYR A 162 5.27 0.61 28.75
C TYR A 162 4.55 0.14 27.48
N PHE A 163 4.41 -1.17 27.24
CA PHE A 163 3.75 -1.73 26.05
C PHE A 163 2.24 -1.53 26.01
N VAL A 164 1.56 -1.47 27.16
CA VAL A 164 0.13 -1.17 27.17
C VAL A 164 -0.10 0.32 26.99
N VAL A 165 0.62 1.16 27.73
CA VAL A 165 0.37 2.61 27.73
C VAL A 165 0.89 3.26 26.44
N PHE A 166 2.09 2.89 25.99
CA PHE A 166 2.79 3.63 24.96
C PHE A 166 2.22 3.38 23.55
N PRO A 167 2.18 2.15 23.01
CA PRO A 167 1.47 1.84 21.76
C PRO A 167 0.01 2.29 21.74
N PHE A 168 -0.76 2.04 22.81
CA PHE A 168 -2.20 2.33 22.84
C PHE A 168 -2.49 3.83 22.72
N PHE A 169 -1.77 4.68 23.44
CA PHE A 169 -1.99 6.13 23.33
C PHE A 169 -1.34 6.71 22.08
N PHE A 170 -0.08 6.37 21.78
CA PHE A 170 0.64 7.05 20.71
C PHE A 170 0.22 6.64 19.31
N VAL A 171 0.03 5.34 19.05
CA VAL A 171 -0.41 4.91 17.71
C VAL A 171 -1.79 5.49 17.41
N ASN A 172 -2.71 5.47 18.38
CA ASN A 172 -4.07 5.97 18.19
C ASN A 172 -4.12 7.51 18.02
N ILE A 173 -3.39 8.28 18.84
CA ILE A 173 -3.32 9.74 18.68
C ILE A 173 -2.69 10.10 17.33
N PHE A 174 -1.64 9.38 16.93
CA PHE A 174 -0.93 9.63 15.68
C PHE A 174 -1.79 9.35 14.46
N VAL A 175 -2.45 8.19 14.42
CA VAL A 175 -3.37 7.81 13.33
C VAL A 175 -4.54 8.80 13.25
N ALA A 176 -5.16 9.14 14.39
CA ALA A 176 -6.28 10.08 14.42
C ALA A 176 -5.90 11.47 13.88
N LEU A 177 -4.74 12.01 14.24
CA LEU A 177 -4.31 13.31 13.75
C LEU A 177 -3.98 13.28 12.26
N ILE A 178 -3.35 12.22 11.76
CA ILE A 178 -3.09 12.11 10.32
C ILE A 178 -4.42 12.07 9.57
N ILE A 179 -5.41 11.30 10.04
CA ILE A 179 -6.75 11.30 9.47
C ILE A 179 -7.36 12.71 9.45
N ILE A 180 -7.33 13.45 10.57
CA ILE A 180 -7.87 14.82 10.64
C ILE A 180 -7.15 15.75 9.66
N THR A 181 -5.81 15.70 9.61
CA THR A 181 -5.05 16.57 8.69
C THR A 181 -5.30 16.23 7.23
N PHE A 182 -5.44 14.95 6.88
CA PHE A 182 -5.80 14.53 5.53
C PHE A 182 -7.25 14.91 5.18
N GLN A 183 -8.19 14.80 6.12
CA GLN A 183 -9.55 15.31 5.98
C GLN A 183 -9.56 16.81 5.72
N GLU A 184 -8.86 17.61 6.54
CA GLU A 184 -8.77 19.06 6.35
C GLU A 184 -8.17 19.46 4.99
N GLN A 185 -7.17 18.71 4.50
CA GLN A 185 -6.60 18.96 3.17
C GLN A 185 -7.59 18.57 2.06
N GLY A 186 -8.30 17.46 2.22
CA GLY A 186 -9.36 17.02 1.31
C GLY A 186 -10.49 18.04 1.22
N ASP A 187 -10.96 18.53 2.37
CA ASP A 187 -12.05 19.50 2.46
C ASP A 187 -11.67 20.85 1.83
N LYS A 188 -10.45 21.35 2.09
CA LYS A 188 -9.95 22.59 1.46
C LYS A 188 -9.85 22.51 -0.06
N MET A 189 -9.52 21.35 -0.62
CA MET A 189 -9.53 21.15 -2.08
C MET A 189 -10.94 21.15 -2.66
N MET A 190 -11.96 20.87 -1.84
CA MET A 190 -13.35 20.73 -2.28
C MET A 190 -14.18 22.00 -2.03
N GLU A 191 -13.78 22.85 -1.09
CA GLU A 191 -14.48 24.09 -0.69
C GLU A 191 -14.64 25.12 -1.83
N ASP A 192 -13.76 25.08 -2.84
CA ASP A 192 -13.78 26.01 -3.99
C ASP A 192 -14.91 25.74 -5.00
N TYR A 193 -15.62 24.62 -4.90
CA TYR A 193 -16.59 24.19 -5.91
C TYR A 193 -18.04 24.20 -5.39
N SER A 194 -18.99 24.55 -6.25
CA SER A 194 -20.41 24.62 -5.89
C SER A 194 -21.11 23.24 -5.77
N LEU A 195 -20.59 22.24 -6.48
CA LEU A 195 -21.14 20.88 -6.52
C LEU A 195 -20.63 20.03 -5.35
N GLU A 196 -21.54 19.33 -4.69
CA GLU A 196 -21.21 18.39 -3.63
C GLU A 196 -20.36 17.21 -4.17
N LYS A 197 -19.60 16.58 -3.29
CA LYS A 197 -18.70 15.45 -3.64
C LYS A 197 -19.44 14.30 -4.33
N ASN A 198 -20.64 13.97 -3.84
CA ASN A 198 -21.49 12.91 -4.42
C ASN A 198 -22.00 13.28 -5.81
N GLU A 199 -22.41 14.52 -6.03
CA GLU A 199 -22.83 15.03 -7.34
C GLU A 199 -21.68 14.96 -8.34
N ARG A 200 -20.49 15.41 -7.93
CA ARG A 200 -19.28 15.36 -8.76
C ARG A 200 -18.93 13.94 -9.16
N ALA A 201 -18.97 12.99 -8.23
CA ALA A 201 -18.64 11.60 -8.53
C ALA A 201 -19.64 10.96 -9.51
N CYS A 202 -20.94 11.27 -9.39
CA CYS A 202 -21.94 10.78 -10.33
C CYS A 202 -21.79 11.43 -11.71
N ILE A 203 -21.51 12.73 -11.77
CA ILE A 203 -21.25 13.46 -13.03
C ILE A 203 -19.97 12.94 -13.69
N ASP A 204 -18.90 12.71 -12.92
CA ASP A 204 -17.66 12.12 -13.41
C ASP A 204 -17.88 10.74 -14.03
N PHE A 205 -18.69 9.91 -13.36
CA PHE A 205 -19.13 8.64 -13.93
C PHE A 205 -19.90 8.85 -15.24
N ALA A 206 -20.86 9.78 -15.31
CA ALA A 206 -21.63 10.04 -16.53
C ALA A 206 -20.77 10.58 -17.70
N ILE A 207 -19.72 11.33 -17.41
CA ILE A 207 -18.73 11.82 -18.39
C ILE A 207 -17.91 10.65 -18.94
N ASN A 208 -17.43 9.77 -18.05
CA ASN A 208 -16.51 8.69 -18.41
C ASN A 208 -17.21 7.41 -18.87
N ALA A 209 -18.49 7.24 -18.55
CA ALA A 209 -19.27 6.07 -18.86
C ALA A 209 -19.43 5.92 -20.39
N LYS A 210 -19.24 4.68 -20.83
CA LYS A 210 -19.46 4.25 -22.20
C LYS A 210 -20.45 3.08 -22.20
N PRO A 211 -21.30 2.96 -23.23
CA PRO A 211 -22.16 1.80 -23.35
C PRO A 211 -21.31 0.53 -23.40
N LEU A 212 -21.71 -0.47 -22.62
CA LEU A 212 -21.00 -1.75 -22.55
C LEU A 212 -21.33 -2.57 -23.81
N THR A 213 -20.32 -2.94 -24.57
CA THR A 213 -20.49 -3.86 -25.70
C THR A 213 -20.76 -5.27 -25.18
N ARG A 214 -21.99 -5.76 -25.36
CA ARG A 214 -22.28 -7.17 -25.15
C ARG A 214 -22.10 -7.87 -26.49
N HIS A 215 -20.99 -8.59 -26.65
CA HIS A 215 -20.63 -9.28 -27.89
C HIS A 215 -21.57 -10.47 -28.16
N MET A 216 -22.79 -10.16 -28.60
CA MET A 216 -23.81 -11.11 -29.00
C MET A 216 -23.69 -11.35 -30.52
N PRO A 217 -23.57 -12.60 -30.99
CA PRO A 217 -23.58 -12.86 -32.41
C PRO A 217 -24.94 -12.49 -33.02
N GLN A 218 -24.93 -11.75 -34.13
CA GLN A 218 -26.12 -11.12 -34.72
C GLN A 218 -27.19 -12.12 -35.18
N ASN A 219 -26.78 -13.31 -35.62
CA ASN A 219 -27.70 -14.35 -36.09
C ASN A 219 -27.95 -15.39 -34.98
N LYS A 220 -29.16 -15.35 -34.42
CA LYS A 220 -29.63 -16.27 -33.36
C LYS A 220 -29.69 -17.75 -33.79
N GLN A 221 -29.65 -18.03 -35.08
CA GLN A 221 -29.73 -19.41 -35.61
C GLN A 221 -28.36 -20.07 -35.78
N THR A 222 -27.25 -19.32 -35.63
CA THR A 222 -25.90 -19.84 -35.84
C THR A 222 -25.42 -20.67 -34.65
N PHE A 223 -24.62 -21.71 -34.92
CA PHE A 223 -23.93 -22.50 -33.88
C PHE A 223 -23.17 -21.63 -32.86
N GLN A 224 -22.55 -20.55 -33.33
CA GLN A 224 -21.88 -19.56 -32.49
C GLN A 224 -22.80 -18.93 -31.42
N TYR A 225 -24.07 -18.66 -31.75
CA TYR A 225 -25.03 -18.10 -30.79
C TYR A 225 -25.38 -19.11 -29.69
N ARG A 226 -25.58 -20.38 -30.06
CA ARG A 226 -25.80 -21.45 -29.08
C ARG A 226 -24.60 -21.67 -28.17
N MET A 227 -23.39 -21.58 -28.73
CA MET A 227 -22.16 -21.67 -27.95
C MET A 227 -22.00 -20.49 -27.01
N TRP A 228 -22.30 -19.28 -27.47
CA TRP A 228 -22.30 -18.07 -26.63
C TRP A 228 -23.32 -18.16 -25.50
N GLU A 229 -24.54 -18.61 -25.79
CA GLU A 229 -25.60 -18.80 -24.78
C GLU A 229 -25.19 -19.83 -23.72
N PHE A 230 -24.49 -20.90 -24.11
CA PHE A 230 -23.96 -21.89 -23.18
C PHE A 230 -22.82 -21.34 -22.31
N VAL A 231 -21.82 -20.69 -22.91
CA VAL A 231 -20.63 -20.17 -22.20
C VAL A 231 -21.00 -19.04 -21.22
N VAL A 232 -21.98 -18.20 -21.56
CA VAL A 232 -22.47 -17.11 -20.68
C VAL A 232 -23.52 -17.60 -19.67
N SER A 233 -23.87 -18.89 -19.68
CA SER A 233 -24.88 -19.43 -18.78
C SER A 233 -24.34 -19.55 -17.34
N PRO A 234 -25.16 -19.25 -16.31
CA PRO A 234 -24.74 -19.41 -14.91
C PRO A 234 -24.23 -20.82 -14.55
N PRO A 235 -24.81 -21.93 -15.04
CA PRO A 235 -24.28 -23.27 -14.76
C PRO A 235 -22.84 -23.50 -15.26
N PHE A 236 -22.48 -22.92 -16.41
CA PHE A 236 -21.11 -23.00 -16.93
C PHE A 236 -20.15 -22.26 -15.99
N GLU A 237 -20.49 -21.02 -15.59
CA GLU A 237 -19.70 -20.24 -14.63
C GLU A 237 -19.52 -20.97 -13.28
N TYR A 238 -20.58 -21.55 -12.72
CA TYR A 238 -20.48 -22.35 -11.49
C TYR A 238 -19.59 -23.58 -11.64
N THR A 239 -19.58 -24.20 -12.83
CA THR A 239 -18.72 -25.36 -13.11
C THR A 239 -17.25 -24.95 -13.14
N ILE A 240 -16.90 -23.84 -13.79
CA ILE A 240 -15.54 -23.31 -13.81
C ILE A 240 -15.07 -22.93 -12.40
N MET A 241 -15.92 -22.25 -11.63
CA MET A 241 -15.60 -21.91 -10.23
C MET A 241 -15.32 -23.17 -9.38
N ALA A 242 -16.08 -24.24 -9.57
CA ALA A 242 -15.83 -25.51 -8.89
C ALA A 242 -14.51 -26.16 -9.33
N LEU A 243 -14.16 -26.11 -10.62
CA LEU A 243 -12.88 -26.61 -11.13
C LEU A 243 -11.68 -25.84 -10.56
N ILE A 244 -11.79 -24.51 -10.43
CA ILE A 244 -10.76 -23.68 -9.78
C ILE A 244 -10.55 -24.14 -8.33
N ALA A 245 -11.64 -24.28 -7.56
CA ALA A 245 -11.56 -24.71 -6.16
C ALA A 245 -10.94 -26.12 -6.01
N LEU A 246 -11.33 -27.06 -6.86
CA LEU A 246 -10.76 -28.42 -6.86
C LEU A 246 -9.28 -28.42 -7.23
N ASN A 247 -8.87 -27.64 -8.23
CA ASN A 247 -7.47 -27.49 -8.60
C ASN A 247 -6.65 -26.90 -7.43
N THR A 248 -7.17 -25.88 -6.72
CA THR A 248 -6.51 -25.33 -5.53
C THR A 248 -6.34 -26.38 -4.44
N ILE A 249 -7.32 -27.26 -4.22
CA ILE A 249 -7.21 -28.38 -3.27
C ILE A 249 -6.08 -29.33 -3.68
N VAL A 250 -6.00 -29.71 -4.96
CA VAL A 250 -4.92 -30.59 -5.45
C VAL A 250 -3.54 -29.95 -5.27
N LEU A 251 -3.40 -28.65 -5.48
CA LEU A 251 -2.15 -27.93 -5.21
C LEU A 251 -1.77 -27.93 -3.72
N MET A 252 -2.75 -27.86 -2.81
CA MET A 252 -2.53 -27.94 -1.35
C MET A 252 -2.15 -29.34 -0.86
N MET A 253 -2.40 -30.39 -1.65
CA MET A 253 -2.13 -31.78 -1.26
C MET A 253 -0.65 -32.21 -1.41
N LYS A 254 0.22 -31.36 -1.97
CA LYS A 254 1.65 -31.66 -2.12
C LYS A 254 2.37 -31.63 -0.76
N TYR A 255 3.11 -32.69 -0.43
CA TYR A 255 3.90 -32.79 0.81
C TYR A 255 5.24 -33.50 0.59
N ASP A 256 6.19 -33.32 1.50
CA ASP A 256 7.54 -33.92 1.44
C ASP A 256 7.54 -35.40 1.85
N GLY A 257 8.30 -36.23 1.14
CA GLY A 257 8.31 -37.69 1.36
C GLY A 257 7.09 -38.43 0.80
N ALA A 258 6.35 -37.82 -0.13
CA ALA A 258 5.29 -38.49 -0.87
C ALA A 258 5.85 -39.66 -1.71
N SER A 259 5.04 -40.70 -1.90
CA SER A 259 5.43 -41.80 -2.78
C SER A 259 5.43 -41.32 -4.25
N HIS A 260 6.33 -41.85 -5.08
CA HIS A 260 6.36 -41.51 -6.50
C HIS A 260 5.00 -41.73 -7.20
N ALA A 261 4.26 -42.79 -6.82
CA ALA A 261 2.92 -43.03 -7.34
C ALA A 261 1.92 -41.92 -6.96
N TYR A 262 2.04 -41.34 -5.77
CA TYR A 262 1.20 -40.21 -5.35
C TYR A 262 1.55 -38.95 -6.15
N GLU A 263 2.84 -38.65 -6.32
CA GLU A 263 3.31 -37.52 -7.13
C GLU A 263 2.87 -37.64 -8.59
N ASP A 264 2.94 -38.84 -9.17
CA ASP A 264 2.46 -39.12 -10.53
C ASP A 264 0.94 -38.90 -10.65
N VAL A 265 0.15 -39.29 -9.64
CA VAL A 265 -1.30 -39.04 -9.62
C VAL A 265 -1.59 -37.54 -9.54
N LEU A 266 -0.88 -36.79 -8.69
CA LEU A 266 -1.03 -35.33 -8.62
C LEU A 266 -0.63 -34.66 -9.94
N GLY A 267 0.45 -35.12 -10.58
CA GLY A 267 0.87 -34.66 -11.90
C GLY A 267 -0.19 -34.90 -12.97
N ASN A 268 -0.78 -36.10 -13.01
CA ASN A 268 -1.86 -36.44 -13.93
C ASN A 268 -3.11 -35.57 -13.69
N LEU A 269 -3.48 -35.34 -12.43
CA LEU A 269 -4.60 -34.44 -12.09
C LEU A 269 -4.35 -33.01 -12.57
N ASN A 270 -3.14 -32.48 -12.39
CA ASN A 270 -2.77 -31.16 -12.90
C ASN A 270 -2.91 -31.06 -14.42
N ILE A 271 -2.48 -32.10 -15.17
CA ILE A 271 -2.68 -32.17 -16.63
C ILE A 271 -4.17 -32.16 -16.99
N VAL A 272 -5.00 -32.90 -16.24
CA VAL A 272 -6.45 -32.91 -16.45
C VAL A 272 -7.03 -31.51 -16.23
N PHE A 273 -6.70 -30.82 -15.14
CA PHE A 273 -7.21 -29.46 -14.89
C PHE A 273 -6.73 -28.46 -15.94
N THR A 274 -5.46 -28.49 -16.33
CA THR A 274 -4.93 -27.67 -17.43
C THR A 274 -5.67 -27.93 -18.74
N SER A 275 -6.04 -29.19 -19.03
CA SER A 275 -6.82 -29.51 -20.23
C SER A 275 -8.25 -28.94 -20.17
N LEU A 276 -8.89 -28.94 -18.99
CA LEU A 276 -10.23 -28.39 -18.78
C LEU A 276 -10.25 -26.86 -18.89
N PHE A 277 -9.27 -26.16 -18.33
CA PHE A 277 -9.13 -24.71 -18.50
C PHE A 277 -8.76 -24.33 -19.95
N SER A 278 -7.94 -25.15 -20.62
CA SER A 278 -7.67 -24.96 -22.05
C SER A 278 -8.94 -25.11 -22.89
N MET A 279 -9.78 -26.08 -22.57
CA MET A 279 -11.07 -26.28 -23.24
C MET A 279 -12.02 -25.11 -22.99
N GLU A 280 -12.10 -24.59 -21.76
CA GLU A 280 -12.84 -23.37 -21.45
C GLU A 280 -12.40 -22.19 -22.33
N CYS A 281 -11.09 -21.92 -22.38
CA CYS A 281 -10.51 -20.85 -23.19
C CYS A 281 -10.89 -21.00 -24.67
N ILE A 282 -10.79 -22.21 -25.23
CA ILE A 282 -11.18 -22.50 -26.62
C ILE A 282 -12.68 -22.25 -26.83
N LEU A 283 -13.54 -22.72 -25.92
CA LEU A 283 -14.99 -22.53 -26.01
C LEU A 283 -15.36 -21.04 -25.97
N LYS A 284 -14.71 -20.24 -25.12
CA LYS A 284 -14.88 -18.78 -25.08
C LYS A 284 -14.39 -18.11 -26.37
N ILE A 285 -13.26 -18.53 -26.93
CA ILE A 285 -12.76 -18.00 -28.22
C ILE A 285 -13.76 -18.28 -29.35
N ILE A 286 -14.37 -19.47 -29.38
CA ILE A 286 -15.38 -19.84 -30.37
C ILE A 286 -16.68 -19.04 -30.15
N ALA A 287 -17.12 -18.87 -28.89
CA ALA A 287 -18.32 -18.13 -28.53
C ALA A 287 -18.23 -16.64 -28.91
N PHE A 288 -17.19 -15.95 -28.46
CA PHE A 288 -17.04 -14.50 -28.64
C PHE A 288 -16.38 -14.12 -29.97
N GLY A 289 -15.63 -15.05 -30.58
CA GLY A 289 -14.73 -14.79 -31.70
C GLY A 289 -13.39 -14.22 -31.23
N ALA A 290 -12.28 -14.60 -31.88
CA ALA A 290 -10.92 -14.27 -31.44
C ALA A 290 -10.70 -12.75 -31.19
N LEU A 291 -11.16 -11.89 -32.10
CA LEU A 291 -10.98 -10.44 -31.99
C LEU A 291 -11.75 -9.81 -30.82
N ASN A 292 -12.85 -10.40 -30.37
CA ASN A 292 -13.62 -9.88 -29.24
C ASN A 292 -13.17 -10.51 -27.93
N TYR A 293 -12.72 -11.77 -27.96
CA TYR A 293 -12.13 -12.45 -26.81
C TYR A 293 -10.93 -11.67 -26.25
N PHE A 294 -10.00 -11.24 -27.10
CA PHE A 294 -8.81 -10.48 -26.69
C PHE A 294 -9.05 -8.99 -26.40
N LYS A 295 -10.31 -8.52 -26.34
CA LYS A 295 -10.63 -7.16 -25.87
C LYS A 295 -10.93 -7.11 -24.39
N ASP A 296 -11.39 -8.21 -23.81
CA ASP A 296 -11.73 -8.30 -22.40
C ASP A 296 -10.49 -8.70 -21.59
N ALA A 297 -10.10 -7.84 -20.64
CA ALA A 297 -8.94 -8.05 -19.78
C ALA A 297 -9.00 -9.38 -19.01
N TRP A 298 -10.19 -9.82 -18.59
CA TRP A 298 -10.35 -11.08 -17.85
C TRP A 298 -10.16 -12.30 -18.75
N ASN A 299 -10.62 -12.25 -20.00
CA ASN A 299 -10.37 -13.31 -20.99
C ASN A 299 -8.89 -13.34 -21.43
N ILE A 300 -8.23 -12.17 -21.50
CA ILE A 300 -6.78 -12.11 -21.71
C ILE A 300 -6.05 -12.75 -20.53
N PHE A 301 -6.42 -12.41 -19.28
CA PHE A 301 -5.83 -13.00 -18.09
C PHE A 301 -6.00 -14.53 -18.07
N ASP A 302 -7.22 -15.03 -18.31
CA ASP A 302 -7.53 -16.46 -18.41
C ASP A 302 -6.66 -17.15 -19.49
N CYS A 303 -6.57 -16.55 -20.68
CA CYS A 303 -5.69 -17.02 -21.75
C CYS A 303 -4.21 -17.03 -21.35
N VAL A 304 -3.74 -15.99 -20.66
CA VAL A 304 -2.38 -15.91 -20.13
C VAL A 304 -2.14 -16.95 -19.04
N THR A 305 -3.12 -17.27 -18.19
CA THR A 305 -2.95 -18.35 -17.20
C THR A 305 -2.88 -19.72 -17.86
N VAL A 306 -3.66 -19.97 -18.92
CA VAL A 306 -3.57 -21.19 -19.73
C VAL A 306 -2.23 -21.28 -20.45
N LEU A 307 -1.76 -20.19 -21.06
CA LEU A 307 -0.44 -20.13 -21.69
C LEU A 307 0.71 -20.20 -20.66
N GLY A 308 0.50 -19.62 -19.48
CA GLY A 308 1.42 -19.61 -18.34
C GLY A 308 1.58 -20.99 -17.71
N SER A 309 0.52 -21.79 -17.71
CA SER A 309 0.58 -23.21 -17.35
C SER A 309 1.40 -24.06 -18.35
N ILE A 310 1.77 -23.49 -19.50
CA ILE A 310 2.66 -24.05 -20.53
C ILE A 310 4.06 -23.41 -20.48
N THR A 311 4.21 -22.19 -19.93
CA THR A 311 5.50 -21.50 -19.73
C THR A 311 5.46 -20.52 -18.56
N ASP A 312 6.36 -20.67 -17.59
CA ASP A 312 6.45 -19.81 -16.40
C ASP A 312 7.01 -18.42 -16.76
N ILE A 313 6.18 -17.38 -16.70
CA ILE A 313 6.53 -15.96 -16.47
C ILE A 313 5.23 -15.19 -16.22
N LEU A 314 5.24 -14.33 -15.19
CA LEU A 314 4.23 -13.30 -14.96
C LEU A 314 4.93 -11.93 -14.82
N VAL A 315 4.26 -10.84 -15.19
CA VAL A 315 4.00 -9.65 -14.33
C VAL A 315 3.23 -8.58 -15.13
N THR A 316 2.10 -8.15 -14.58
CA THR A 316 1.49 -6.79 -14.57
C THR A 316 0.23 -6.88 -13.68
N GLU A 317 -0.28 -5.91 -12.92
CA GLU A 317 -0.35 -4.45 -12.93
C GLU A 317 -0.39 -3.93 -11.48
N LEU A 318 0.25 -2.80 -11.16
CA LEU A 318 -0.03 -2.05 -9.92
C LEU A 318 -0.54 -0.65 -10.30
N GLY A 319 -1.86 -0.58 -10.55
CA GLY A 319 -2.57 0.68 -10.69
C GLY A 319 -3.05 1.18 -9.33
N ALA A 320 -2.45 2.28 -8.84
CA ALA A 320 -3.13 3.43 -8.19
C ALA A 320 -2.17 4.36 -7.42
N LEU A 321 -0.98 3.93 -6.98
CA LEU A 321 -0.11 4.78 -6.14
C LEU A 321 1.36 4.87 -6.58
N PRO A 322 1.67 5.10 -7.87
CA PRO A 322 3.05 5.13 -8.35
C PRO A 322 3.87 6.22 -7.65
N TYR A 323 3.28 7.37 -7.30
CA TYR A 323 4.04 8.50 -6.75
C TYR A 323 4.46 8.32 -5.29
N VAL A 324 3.65 7.66 -4.46
CA VAL A 324 4.04 7.36 -3.07
C VAL A 324 5.02 6.19 -3.04
N CYS A 325 4.81 5.16 -3.87
CA CYS A 325 5.79 4.09 -4.07
C CYS A 325 7.13 4.64 -4.61
N LEU A 326 7.11 5.68 -5.46
CA LEU A 326 8.32 6.38 -5.92
C LEU A 326 9.03 7.12 -4.78
N LEU A 327 8.31 7.72 -3.82
CA LEU A 327 8.93 8.36 -2.66
C LEU A 327 9.60 7.34 -1.73
N ILE A 328 8.94 6.19 -1.49
CA ILE A 328 9.53 5.09 -0.72
C ILE A 328 10.74 4.51 -1.45
N ALA A 329 10.63 4.23 -2.76
CA ALA A 329 11.74 3.75 -3.57
C ALA A 329 12.91 4.75 -3.57
N MET A 330 12.63 6.05 -3.57
CA MET A 330 13.64 7.09 -3.48
C MET A 330 14.34 7.15 -2.11
N LEU A 331 13.59 6.99 -1.01
CA LEU A 331 14.16 6.87 0.33
C LEU A 331 15.12 5.68 0.39
N PHE A 332 14.66 4.51 -0.05
CA PHE A 332 15.44 3.28 -0.10
C PHE A 332 16.69 3.43 -0.97
N PHE A 333 16.57 4.06 -2.14
CA PHE A 333 17.71 4.35 -3.01
C PHE A 333 18.77 5.21 -2.31
N ILE A 334 18.35 6.30 -1.65
CA ILE A 334 19.27 7.20 -0.95
C ILE A 334 19.97 6.47 0.20
N TYR A 335 19.23 5.75 1.04
CA TYR A 335 19.80 5.03 2.17
C TYR A 335 20.71 3.88 1.70
N ALA A 336 20.32 3.11 0.67
CA ALA A 336 21.16 2.04 0.13
C ALA A 336 22.55 2.55 -0.29
N ILE A 337 22.61 3.67 -1.00
CA ILE A 337 23.88 4.27 -1.43
C ILE A 337 24.69 4.83 -0.24
N ILE A 338 24.02 5.48 0.74
CA ILE A 338 24.69 5.94 1.97
C ILE A 338 25.26 4.73 2.74
N GLY A 339 24.47 3.67 2.91
CA GLY A 339 24.85 2.44 3.61
C GLY A 339 25.99 1.71 2.92
N MET A 340 25.98 1.59 1.59
CA MET A 340 27.11 1.05 0.82
C MET A 340 28.40 1.83 1.09
N GLN A 341 28.32 3.16 1.13
CA GLN A 341 29.50 4.00 1.32
C GLN A 341 30.06 3.95 2.76
N LEU A 342 29.20 3.74 3.75
CA LEU A 342 29.58 3.70 5.17
C LEU A 342 29.96 2.28 5.64
N PHE A 343 29.27 1.27 5.16
CA PHE A 343 29.28 -0.09 5.72
C PHE A 343 29.71 -1.16 4.71
N GLY A 344 29.90 -0.83 3.43
CA GLY A 344 30.23 -1.80 2.38
C GLY A 344 31.57 -2.51 2.54
N ASN A 345 32.49 -1.97 3.35
CA ASN A 345 33.81 -2.54 3.60
C ASN A 345 33.87 -3.48 4.82
N ILE A 346 32.77 -3.68 5.54
CA ILE A 346 32.72 -4.59 6.69
C ILE A 346 32.92 -6.03 6.20
N LYS A 347 33.74 -6.80 6.92
CA LYS A 347 33.99 -8.21 6.62
C LYS A 347 32.69 -9.00 6.79
N ILE A 348 32.42 -9.86 5.82
CA ILE A 348 31.33 -10.83 5.89
C ILE A 348 31.84 -12.06 6.62
N GLU A 349 31.13 -12.48 7.66
CA GLU A 349 31.40 -13.74 8.36
C GLU A 349 30.48 -14.84 7.81
N GLU A 350 31.04 -16.01 7.51
CA GLU A 350 30.30 -17.15 6.92
C GLU A 350 29.66 -18.04 7.99
N ASP A 351 30.26 -18.14 9.18
CA ASP A 351 29.84 -19.04 10.27
C ASP A 351 29.50 -18.32 11.59
N GLY A 352 29.42 -16.98 11.57
CA GLY A 352 29.26 -16.16 12.78
C GLY A 352 27.81 -15.82 13.12
N GLU A 353 27.54 -15.59 14.41
CA GLU A 353 26.30 -14.96 14.94
C GLU A 353 26.11 -13.50 14.47
N SER A 354 27.01 -12.97 13.65
CA SER A 354 26.93 -11.60 13.13
C SER A 354 25.73 -11.44 12.19
N ALA A 355 24.97 -10.37 12.42
CA ALA A 355 23.89 -9.98 11.53
C ALA A 355 24.36 -9.61 10.11
N ILE A 356 25.66 -9.35 9.89
CA ILE A 356 26.23 -9.06 8.57
C ILE A 356 26.85 -10.32 7.97
N ASN A 357 26.19 -10.86 6.93
CA ASN A 357 26.54 -12.12 6.29
C ASN A 357 26.39 -12.04 4.75
N GLN A 358 26.58 -13.16 4.04
CA GLN A 358 26.49 -13.21 2.57
C GLN A 358 25.12 -12.77 2.02
N HIS A 359 24.05 -12.96 2.79
CA HIS A 359 22.68 -12.58 2.42
C HIS A 359 22.28 -11.20 2.94
N ASN A 360 22.93 -10.70 3.99
CA ASN A 360 22.60 -9.46 4.67
C ASN A 360 23.82 -8.55 4.77
N ASN A 361 24.06 -7.72 3.76
CA ASN A 361 25.23 -6.84 3.72
C ASN A 361 25.03 -5.59 2.83
N PHE A 362 26.01 -4.70 2.87
CA PHE A 362 26.05 -3.44 2.12
C PHE A 362 27.06 -3.43 0.96
N ARG A 363 27.49 -4.59 0.44
CA ARG A 363 28.51 -4.64 -0.62
C ARG A 363 27.98 -4.19 -1.98
N THR A 364 26.77 -4.62 -2.30
CA THR A 364 26.12 -4.30 -3.57
C THR A 364 24.85 -3.51 -3.33
N PHE A 365 24.42 -2.75 -4.34
CA PHE A 365 23.22 -1.92 -4.26
C PHE A 365 21.97 -2.75 -3.95
N PHE A 366 21.81 -3.91 -4.60
CA PHE A 366 20.64 -4.75 -4.40
C PHE A 366 20.64 -5.44 -3.03
N GLN A 367 21.80 -5.89 -2.53
CA GLN A 367 21.89 -6.44 -1.16
C GLN A 367 21.61 -5.37 -0.10
N ALA A 368 22.13 -4.15 -0.28
CA ALA A 368 21.82 -3.02 0.58
C ALA A 368 20.32 -2.69 0.57
N LEU A 369 19.67 -2.76 -0.60
CA LEU A 369 18.22 -2.59 -0.74
C LEU A 369 17.45 -3.67 0.01
N MET A 370 17.84 -4.94 -0.12
CA MET A 370 17.21 -6.07 0.58
C MET A 370 17.38 -5.98 2.09
N LEU A 371 18.58 -5.59 2.57
CA LEU A 371 18.84 -5.37 3.99
C LEU A 371 17.96 -4.24 4.55
N LEU A 372 17.82 -3.14 3.79
CA LEU A 372 16.93 -2.05 4.18
C LEU A 372 15.45 -2.46 4.14
N PHE A 373 15.05 -3.30 3.20
CA PHE A 373 13.71 -3.88 3.16
C PHE A 373 13.42 -4.73 4.39
N ARG A 374 14.35 -5.63 4.75
CA ARG A 374 14.30 -6.39 6.00
C ARG A 374 14.23 -5.47 7.23
N SER A 375 15.00 -4.38 7.23
CA SER A 375 14.96 -3.41 8.33
C SER A 375 13.62 -2.68 8.40
N ALA A 376 13.02 -2.34 7.25
CA ALA A 376 11.73 -1.65 7.16
C ALA A 376 10.54 -2.52 7.60
N THR A 377 10.62 -3.85 7.47
CA THR A 377 9.63 -4.78 8.03
C THR A 377 9.77 -4.96 9.54
N GLY A 378 10.81 -4.37 10.15
CA GLY A 378 11.12 -4.49 11.58
C GLY A 378 12.11 -5.60 11.91
N GLU A 379 12.42 -6.52 10.99
CA GLU A 379 13.11 -7.76 11.33
C GLU A 379 14.57 -7.56 11.78
N ALA A 380 14.80 -7.63 13.10
CA ALA A 380 16.13 -7.60 13.75
C ALA A 380 17.02 -6.42 13.32
N TRP A 381 16.42 -5.28 12.95
CA TRP A 381 17.16 -4.11 12.47
C TRP A 381 18.18 -3.57 13.48
N HIS A 382 17.92 -3.77 14.78
CA HIS A 382 18.79 -3.34 15.86
C HIS A 382 20.08 -4.16 15.93
N ASP A 383 20.03 -5.46 15.64
CA ASP A 383 21.23 -6.30 15.58
C ASP A 383 22.08 -5.95 14.36
N ILE A 384 21.43 -5.67 13.23
CA ILE A 384 22.11 -5.16 12.01
C ILE A 384 22.82 -3.84 12.33
N MET A 385 22.15 -2.93 13.04
CA MET A 385 22.74 -1.67 13.49
C MET A 385 23.98 -1.90 14.37
N LEU A 386 23.91 -2.80 15.36
CA LEU A 386 25.04 -3.15 16.23
C LEU A 386 26.21 -3.79 15.46
N SER A 387 25.92 -4.58 14.42
CA SER A 387 26.94 -5.16 13.55
C SER A 387 27.59 -4.13 12.60
N CYS A 388 27.01 -2.93 12.44
CA CYS A 388 27.56 -1.83 11.64
C CYS A 388 28.34 -0.77 12.44
N LEU A 389 28.42 -0.91 13.77
CA LEU A 389 29.16 0.01 14.64
C LEU A 389 30.66 0.01 14.36
N GLY A 390 31.41 0.92 14.98
CA GLY A 390 32.87 0.97 14.83
C GLY A 390 33.58 -0.28 15.34
N LYS A 391 34.88 -0.39 15.03
CA LYS A 391 35.79 -1.47 15.48
C LYS A 391 35.49 -2.85 14.90
N LYS A 392 34.78 -2.94 13.78
CA LYS A 392 34.52 -4.21 13.09
C LYS A 392 35.69 -4.56 12.19
N VAL A 393 35.86 -5.85 11.92
CA VAL A 393 36.91 -6.33 11.02
C VAL A 393 36.60 -5.88 9.59
N CYS A 394 37.58 -5.30 8.90
CA CYS A 394 37.45 -4.93 7.50
C CYS A 394 37.62 -6.13 6.57
N ASP A 395 36.96 -6.10 5.40
CA ASP A 395 37.27 -7.03 4.32
C ASP A 395 38.73 -6.82 3.84
N PRO A 396 39.57 -7.87 3.80
CA PRO A 396 40.93 -7.79 3.25
C PRO A 396 41.02 -7.21 1.84
N LEU A 397 39.98 -7.38 1.00
CA LEU A 397 39.95 -6.89 -0.38
C LEU A 397 39.51 -5.42 -0.51
N SER A 398 39.09 -4.79 0.58
CA SER A 398 38.59 -3.40 0.56
C SER A 398 39.69 -2.35 0.29
N GLY A 399 40.96 -2.73 0.38
CA GLY A 399 42.10 -1.81 0.22
C GLY A 399 42.12 -0.70 1.29
N ASN A 400 41.42 -0.90 2.41
CA ASN A 400 41.32 0.08 3.47
C ASN A 400 42.62 0.13 4.29
N THR A 401 43.14 1.34 4.53
CA THR A 401 44.39 1.54 5.30
C THR A 401 44.16 1.51 6.81
N GLU A 402 42.91 1.55 7.24
CA GLU A 402 42.50 1.49 8.65
C GLU A 402 42.24 0.03 9.04
N ALA A 403 42.71 -0.36 10.23
CA ALA A 403 42.54 -1.72 10.76
C ALA A 403 41.08 -2.03 11.18
N GLU A 404 40.24 -1.01 11.28
CA GLU A 404 38.87 -1.10 11.78
C GLU A 404 37.88 -0.50 10.77
N CYS A 405 36.74 -1.15 10.62
CA CYS A 405 35.62 -0.75 9.78
C CYS A 405 34.36 -0.50 10.62
N GLY A 406 33.35 0.08 9.97
CA GLY A 406 32.09 0.47 10.60
C GLY A 406 32.14 1.88 11.21
N SER A 407 30.99 2.35 11.69
CA SER A 407 30.85 3.73 12.15
C SER A 407 29.80 3.88 13.23
N GLU A 408 30.08 4.71 14.24
CA GLU A 408 29.09 5.14 15.24
C GLU A 408 27.91 5.91 14.61
N PHE A 409 28.05 6.38 13.36
CA PHE A 409 26.93 6.96 12.62
C PHE A 409 25.81 5.94 12.32
N ALA A 410 26.06 4.64 12.50
CA ALA A 410 25.05 3.59 12.34
C ALA A 410 23.80 3.83 13.21
N TYR A 411 23.95 4.33 14.45
CA TYR A 411 22.79 4.67 15.29
C TYR A 411 21.86 5.67 14.62
N LEU A 412 22.42 6.80 14.15
CA LEU A 412 21.65 7.84 13.49
C LEU A 412 21.07 7.34 12.17
N TYR A 413 21.85 6.58 11.39
CA TYR A 413 21.42 6.01 10.12
C TYR A 413 20.20 5.09 10.28
N PHE A 414 20.26 4.07 11.14
CA PHE A 414 19.16 3.12 11.29
C PHE A 414 17.95 3.73 12.01
N VAL A 415 18.15 4.50 13.08
CA VAL A 415 17.02 5.15 13.79
C VAL A 415 16.27 6.11 12.87
N SER A 416 16.97 6.91 12.07
CA SER A 416 16.33 7.83 11.12
C SER A 416 15.66 7.09 9.95
N PHE A 417 16.26 6.00 9.45
CA PHE A 417 15.65 5.16 8.42
C PHE A 417 14.33 4.56 8.89
N ILE A 418 14.33 3.90 10.06
CA ILE A 418 13.13 3.26 10.63
C ILE A 418 12.05 4.32 10.85
N PHE A 419 12.39 5.45 11.48
CA PHE A 419 11.42 6.53 11.70
C PHE A 419 10.81 7.06 10.40
N LEU A 420 11.63 7.40 9.40
CA LEU A 420 11.14 7.92 8.12
C LEU A 420 10.35 6.87 7.33
N CYS A 421 10.78 5.61 7.37
CA CYS A 421 10.09 4.53 6.69
C CYS A 421 8.72 4.25 7.32
N SER A 422 8.64 4.08 8.64
CA SER A 422 7.38 3.92 9.36
C SER A 422 6.45 5.11 9.14
N PHE A 423 6.99 6.34 9.13
CA PHE A 423 6.24 7.55 8.83
C PHE A 423 5.63 7.52 7.43
N LEU A 424 6.43 7.21 6.40
CA LEU A 424 5.95 7.12 5.01
C LEU A 424 4.95 5.97 4.82
N MET A 425 5.20 4.81 5.43
CA MET A 425 4.30 3.65 5.34
C MET A 425 2.95 3.93 6.00
N LEU A 426 2.94 4.57 7.17
CA LEU A 426 1.69 4.93 7.83
C LEU A 426 0.95 6.01 7.04
N ASN A 427 1.64 7.03 6.51
CA ASN A 427 1.02 8.02 5.63
C ASN A 427 0.44 7.39 4.36
N LEU A 428 1.10 6.37 3.78
CA LEU A 428 0.58 5.61 2.64
C LEU A 428 -0.69 4.85 3.04
N PHE A 429 -0.67 4.14 4.15
CA PHE A 429 -1.82 3.39 4.64
C PHE A 429 -3.01 4.29 4.92
N VAL A 430 -2.79 5.44 5.59
CA VAL A 430 -3.84 6.42 5.82
C VAL A 430 -4.33 7.02 4.51
N ALA A 431 -3.46 7.35 3.55
CA ALA A 431 -3.88 7.85 2.25
C ALA A 431 -4.76 6.82 1.49
N VAL A 432 -4.32 5.56 1.43
CA VAL A 432 -5.10 4.45 0.84
C VAL A 432 -6.43 4.30 1.55
N ILE A 433 -6.43 4.29 2.88
CA ILE A 433 -7.66 4.20 3.65
C ILE A 433 -8.53 5.38 3.35
N MET A 434 -8.05 6.63 3.33
CA MET A 434 -8.89 7.80 3.08
C MET A 434 -9.53 7.77 1.69
N ASP A 435 -8.76 7.37 0.67
CA ASP A 435 -9.28 7.18 -0.69
C ASP A 435 -10.38 6.09 -0.72
N ASN A 436 -10.21 5.02 0.06
CA ASN A 436 -11.20 3.94 0.19
C ASN A 436 -12.28 4.19 1.26
N PHE A 437 -12.06 5.10 2.19
CA PHE A 437 -12.94 5.41 3.31
C PHE A 437 -14.14 6.17 2.78
N GLU A 438 -13.93 7.00 1.75
CA GLU A 438 -15.01 7.56 0.95
C GLU A 438 -15.90 6.49 0.30
N TYR A 439 -15.32 5.35 -0.12
CA TYR A 439 -16.11 4.21 -0.59
C TYR A 439 -16.86 3.54 0.57
N LEU A 440 -16.25 3.42 1.75
CA LEU A 440 -16.82 2.75 2.93
C LEU A 440 -17.90 3.56 3.68
N THR A 441 -17.84 4.89 3.70
CA THR A 441 -18.86 5.74 4.35
C THR A 441 -20.02 6.12 3.43
N ARG A 442 -20.08 5.52 2.23
CA ARG A 442 -21.02 5.90 1.17
C ARG A 442 -22.43 5.33 1.34
N ASP A 443 -22.62 4.42 2.30
CA ASP A 443 -23.91 3.79 2.60
C ASP A 443 -25.01 4.79 3.03
N SER A 444 -24.67 6.06 3.29
CA SER A 444 -25.64 7.12 3.57
C SER A 444 -26.07 7.95 2.35
N SER A 445 -25.48 7.78 1.15
CA SER A 445 -25.89 8.55 -0.04
C SER A 445 -27.00 7.84 -0.83
N ILE A 446 -28.05 8.59 -1.19
CA ILE A 446 -29.23 8.11 -1.94
C ILE A 446 -28.88 7.43 -3.28
N LEU A 447 -27.76 7.81 -3.92
CA LEU A 447 -27.30 7.27 -5.20
C LEU A 447 -25.82 6.90 -5.11
N GLY A 448 -25.45 5.73 -5.62
CA GLY A 448 -24.09 5.18 -5.51
C GLY A 448 -23.64 4.48 -6.80
N PRO A 449 -22.34 4.14 -6.92
CA PRO A 449 -21.76 3.58 -8.15
C PRO A 449 -22.45 2.31 -8.65
N HIS A 450 -22.83 1.40 -7.75
CA HIS A 450 -23.52 0.16 -8.11
C HIS A 450 -24.84 0.40 -8.85
N HIS A 451 -25.57 1.46 -8.52
CA HIS A 451 -26.77 1.85 -9.25
C HIS A 451 -26.43 2.32 -10.67
N LEU A 452 -25.34 3.06 -10.83
CA LEU A 452 -24.88 3.54 -12.14
C LEU A 452 -24.35 2.38 -12.99
N ASP A 453 -23.66 1.40 -12.39
CA ASP A 453 -23.22 0.17 -13.07
C ASP A 453 -24.41 -0.72 -13.47
N GLU A 454 -25.46 -0.79 -12.65
CA GLU A 454 -26.71 -1.47 -13.00
C GLU A 454 -27.34 -0.83 -14.25
N TYR A 455 -27.34 0.51 -14.35
CA TYR A 455 -27.78 1.22 -15.56
C TYR A 455 -26.96 0.83 -16.79
N VAL A 456 -25.63 0.80 -16.70
CA VAL A 456 -24.74 0.39 -17.81
C VAL A 456 -25.05 -1.04 -18.24
N ARG A 457 -25.22 -1.95 -17.28
CA ARG A 457 -25.49 -3.37 -17.52
C ARG A 457 -26.84 -3.58 -18.20
N ILE A 458 -27.89 -2.93 -17.71
CA ILE A 458 -29.24 -3.09 -18.27
C ILE A 458 -29.34 -2.39 -19.63
N TRP A 459 -28.70 -1.24 -19.83
CA TRP A 459 -28.63 -0.60 -21.15
C TRP A 459 -28.06 -1.54 -22.22
N ALA A 460 -27.04 -2.34 -21.87
CA ALA A 460 -26.42 -3.29 -22.79
C ALA A 460 -27.35 -4.44 -23.23
N GLU A 461 -28.47 -4.67 -22.54
CA GLU A 461 -29.51 -5.62 -23.00
C GLU A 461 -30.33 -5.05 -24.16
N TYR A 462 -30.50 -3.73 -24.20
CA TYR A 462 -31.26 -3.00 -25.23
C TYR A 462 -30.37 -2.44 -26.34
N ASP A 463 -29.08 -2.23 -26.09
CA ASP A 463 -28.05 -1.80 -27.06
C ASP A 463 -26.84 -2.75 -27.08
N PRO A 464 -26.97 -3.98 -27.63
CA PRO A 464 -25.88 -4.97 -27.59
C PRO A 464 -24.62 -4.52 -28.34
N ALA A 465 -24.79 -3.71 -29.38
CA ALA A 465 -23.69 -3.21 -30.21
C ALA A 465 -22.98 -1.98 -29.63
N ALA A 466 -23.47 -1.45 -28.49
CA ALA A 466 -22.99 -0.23 -27.86
C ALA A 466 -23.00 0.98 -28.83
N CYS A 467 -24.06 1.10 -29.63
CA CYS A 467 -24.29 2.22 -30.53
C CYS A 467 -24.49 3.55 -29.77
N GLY A 468 -24.81 3.48 -28.46
CA GLY A 468 -25.02 4.62 -27.58
C GLY A 468 -26.41 5.26 -27.73
N ARG A 469 -27.33 4.59 -28.44
CA ARG A 469 -28.69 5.07 -28.71
C ARG A 469 -29.71 3.93 -28.64
N ILE A 470 -30.86 4.21 -28.02
CA ILE A 470 -32.03 3.31 -27.99
C ILE A 470 -33.31 4.10 -28.30
N SER A 471 -34.40 3.41 -28.65
CA SER A 471 -35.70 4.07 -28.82
C SER A 471 -36.24 4.58 -27.48
N TYR A 472 -37.00 5.68 -27.45
CA TYR A 472 -37.65 6.16 -26.21
C TYR A 472 -38.59 5.11 -25.58
N ARG A 473 -39.14 4.18 -26.38
CA ARG A 473 -39.97 3.07 -25.89
C ARG A 473 -39.13 2.05 -25.12
N ASP A 474 -38.00 1.65 -25.70
CA ASP A 474 -37.06 0.73 -25.06
C ASP A 474 -36.48 1.34 -23.78
N MET A 475 -36.20 2.66 -23.79
CA MET A 475 -35.79 3.39 -22.58
C MET A 475 -36.87 3.34 -21.48
N TYR A 476 -38.15 3.49 -21.84
CA TYR A 476 -39.25 3.40 -20.87
C TYR A 476 -39.31 2.00 -20.24
N ASP A 477 -39.21 0.94 -21.05
CA ASP A 477 -39.23 -0.43 -20.56
C ASP A 477 -38.00 -0.74 -19.71
N MET A 478 -36.82 -0.28 -20.13
CA MET A 478 -35.56 -0.37 -19.39
C MET A 478 -35.69 0.26 -17.98
N LEU A 479 -36.27 1.46 -17.88
CA LEU A 479 -36.49 2.14 -16.61
C LEU A 479 -37.47 1.41 -15.69
N ARG A 480 -38.41 0.63 -16.22
CA ARG A 480 -39.30 -0.22 -15.39
C ARG A 480 -38.64 -1.50 -14.91
N HIS A 481 -37.63 -2.00 -15.63
CA HIS A 481 -36.83 -3.15 -15.20
C HIS A 481 -35.85 -2.79 -14.08
N MET A 482 -35.30 -1.57 -14.10
CA MET A 482 -34.44 -1.06 -13.01
C MET A 482 -35.22 -0.74 -11.74
N SER A 483 -34.63 -1.05 -10.59
CA SER A 483 -35.18 -0.67 -9.28
C SER A 483 -34.87 0.80 -8.93
N PRO A 484 -35.66 1.46 -8.06
CA PRO A 484 -35.28 2.74 -7.45
C PRO A 484 -33.92 2.62 -6.74
N PRO A 485 -33.06 3.66 -6.74
CA PRO A 485 -33.32 5.08 -6.90
C PRO A 485 -33.27 5.61 -8.35
N LEU A 486 -32.53 4.99 -9.28
CA LEU A 486 -32.46 5.43 -10.69
C LEU A 486 -33.68 4.99 -11.49
N GLY A 487 -34.09 3.74 -11.33
CA GLY A 487 -35.21 3.15 -12.03
C GLY A 487 -36.58 3.56 -11.47
N LEU A 488 -37.61 3.08 -12.16
CA LEU A 488 -39.01 3.20 -11.75
C LEU A 488 -39.45 1.97 -10.95
N GLY A 489 -38.94 0.80 -11.29
CA GLY A 489 -39.37 -0.49 -10.76
C GLY A 489 -40.70 -0.99 -11.36
N LYS A 490 -40.87 -2.32 -11.37
CA LYS A 490 -42.01 -3.01 -12.01
C LYS A 490 -43.38 -2.61 -11.46
N LYS A 491 -43.44 -2.17 -10.19
CA LYS A 491 -44.69 -1.80 -9.48
C LYS A 491 -45.06 -0.31 -9.63
N CYS A 492 -44.29 0.48 -10.38
CA CYS A 492 -44.53 1.92 -10.48
C CYS A 492 -45.80 2.25 -11.28
N PRO A 493 -46.73 3.06 -10.73
CA PRO A 493 -47.89 3.54 -11.45
C PRO A 493 -47.51 4.38 -12.68
N ALA A 494 -48.20 4.18 -13.80
CA ALA A 494 -47.89 4.87 -15.06
C ALA A 494 -47.86 6.41 -14.92
N ARG A 495 -48.78 6.99 -14.14
CA ARG A 495 -48.84 8.44 -13.89
C ARG A 495 -47.56 8.98 -13.21
N VAL A 496 -46.99 8.22 -12.27
CA VAL A 496 -45.75 8.61 -11.57
C VAL A 496 -44.56 8.50 -12.51
N ALA A 497 -44.51 7.43 -13.32
CA ALA A 497 -43.49 7.25 -14.35
C ALA A 497 -43.47 8.41 -15.36
N TYR A 498 -44.63 8.77 -15.93
CA TYR A 498 -44.72 9.90 -16.88
C TYR A 498 -44.35 11.23 -16.25
N LYS A 499 -44.81 11.51 -15.02
CA LYS A 499 -44.44 12.74 -14.31
C LYS A 499 -42.92 12.83 -14.09
N ARG A 500 -42.27 11.71 -13.79
CA ARG A 500 -40.81 11.65 -13.62
C ARG A 500 -40.06 11.87 -14.93
N LEU A 501 -40.50 11.25 -16.02
CA LEU A 501 -39.91 11.43 -17.36
C LEU A 501 -40.02 12.87 -17.86
N LEU A 502 -41.16 13.53 -17.61
CA LEU A 502 -41.34 14.96 -17.95
C LEU A 502 -40.42 15.87 -17.11
N ARG A 503 -40.14 15.50 -15.85
CA ARG A 503 -39.21 16.26 -14.98
C ARG A 503 -37.75 16.13 -15.44
N MET A 504 -37.38 15.02 -16.08
CA MET A 504 -36.02 14.76 -16.55
C MET A 504 -35.59 15.68 -17.72
N ASP A 505 -36.54 16.22 -18.49
CA ASP A 505 -36.30 17.08 -19.66
C ASP A 505 -35.22 16.52 -20.61
N LEU A 506 -35.42 15.28 -21.01
CA LEU A 506 -34.46 14.54 -21.84
C LEU A 506 -34.57 14.98 -23.32
N PRO A 507 -33.46 15.33 -23.99
CA PRO A 507 -33.47 15.55 -25.43
C PRO A 507 -33.75 14.26 -26.18
N VAL A 508 -34.85 14.24 -26.94
CA VAL A 508 -35.18 13.17 -27.89
C VAL A 508 -34.78 13.64 -29.28
N ALA A 509 -34.02 12.80 -30.01
CA ALA A 509 -33.63 13.10 -31.38
C ALA A 509 -34.82 12.94 -32.36
N ASP A 510 -34.69 13.53 -33.55
CA ASP A 510 -35.75 13.53 -34.59
C ASP A 510 -36.16 12.11 -35.03
N ASP A 511 -35.28 11.13 -34.85
CA ASP A 511 -35.50 9.71 -35.13
C ASP A 511 -36.16 8.94 -33.97
N ASN A 512 -36.67 9.64 -32.95
CA ASN A 512 -37.25 9.08 -31.73
C ASN A 512 -36.26 8.26 -30.88
N THR A 513 -34.95 8.53 -30.99
CA THR A 513 -33.92 7.90 -30.17
C THR A 513 -33.43 8.81 -29.04
N VAL A 514 -32.91 8.18 -27.98
CA VAL A 514 -32.28 8.84 -26.84
C VAL A 514 -30.83 8.38 -26.70
N HIS A 515 -29.95 9.28 -26.26
CA HIS A 515 -28.51 9.00 -26.13
C HIS A 515 -28.14 8.49 -24.73
N PHE A 516 -27.16 7.59 -24.65
CA PHE A 516 -26.69 6.93 -23.42
C PHE A 516 -26.30 7.92 -22.31
N ASN A 517 -25.31 8.80 -22.54
CA ASN A 517 -24.81 9.73 -21.52
C ASN A 517 -25.85 10.79 -21.15
N SER A 518 -26.70 11.21 -22.10
CA SER A 518 -27.74 12.21 -21.87
C SER A 518 -28.83 11.64 -20.95
N THR A 519 -29.22 10.38 -21.18
CA THR A 519 -30.19 9.67 -20.35
C THR A 519 -29.64 9.44 -18.94
N LEU A 520 -28.39 9.01 -18.83
CA LEU A 520 -27.72 8.81 -17.54
C LEU A 520 -27.62 10.12 -16.74
N MET A 521 -27.19 11.21 -17.37
CA MET A 521 -27.08 12.52 -16.74
C MET A 521 -28.45 13.06 -16.27
N ALA A 522 -29.50 12.90 -17.08
CA ALA A 522 -30.85 13.30 -16.70
C ALA A 522 -31.39 12.49 -15.50
N LEU A 523 -31.06 11.20 -15.41
CA LEU A 523 -31.42 10.35 -14.27
C LEU A 523 -30.68 10.78 -13.00
N ILE A 524 -29.37 11.02 -13.09
CA ILE A 524 -28.54 11.51 -11.98
C ILE A 524 -29.06 12.85 -11.48
N ARG A 525 -29.27 13.81 -12.38
CA ARG A 525 -29.80 15.15 -12.05
C ARG A 525 -31.14 15.08 -11.34
N THR A 526 -32.02 14.19 -11.77
CA THR A 526 -33.36 14.03 -11.18
C THR A 526 -33.31 13.30 -9.83
N ALA A 527 -32.41 12.33 -9.67
CA ALA A 527 -32.27 11.56 -8.43
C ALA A 527 -31.59 12.35 -7.31
N LEU A 528 -30.62 13.21 -7.64
CA LEU A 528 -29.89 14.05 -6.69
C LEU A 528 -30.53 15.44 -6.48
N ASP A 529 -31.56 15.79 -7.27
CA ASP A 529 -32.19 17.12 -7.29
C ASP A 529 -31.16 18.26 -7.41
N ILE A 530 -30.15 18.07 -8.27
CA ILE A 530 -29.04 19.01 -8.47
C ILE A 530 -29.61 20.38 -8.89
N LYS A 531 -29.62 21.32 -7.94
CA LYS A 531 -30.04 22.70 -8.11
C LYS A 531 -28.84 23.59 -7.86
N ILE A 532 -28.21 24.07 -8.91
CA ILE A 532 -27.23 25.15 -8.76
C ILE A 532 -28.03 26.44 -8.67
N ALA A 533 -28.11 26.99 -7.46
CA ALA A 533 -28.61 28.32 -7.19
C ALA A 533 -27.72 28.96 -6.13
N LYS A 534 -26.69 29.71 -6.56
CA LYS A 534 -26.05 30.68 -5.66
C LYS A 534 -26.77 32.03 -5.81
N GLY A 535 -27.78 32.22 -4.96
CA GLY A 535 -28.30 33.53 -4.59
C GLY A 535 -29.60 33.95 -5.27
N GLY A 536 -30.64 34.16 -4.46
CA GLY A 536 -31.83 34.92 -4.82
C GLY A 536 -33.13 34.17 -4.55
N GLU A 537 -33.85 34.59 -3.51
CA GLU A 537 -35.27 34.30 -3.35
C GLU A 537 -36.04 34.89 -4.55
N GLY A 538 -36.27 34.06 -5.57
CA GLY A 538 -36.99 34.42 -6.78
C GLY A 538 -36.80 33.30 -7.80
N GLY A 539 -37.90 32.78 -8.36
CA GLY A 539 -37.89 31.59 -9.22
C GLY A 539 -36.76 31.63 -10.25
N VAL A 540 -35.75 30.77 -10.05
CA VAL A 540 -34.56 30.69 -10.89
C VAL A 540 -34.97 30.12 -12.25
N ASP A 541 -34.67 30.86 -13.32
CA ASP A 541 -34.90 30.39 -14.68
C ASP A 541 -34.04 29.14 -14.95
N LYS A 542 -34.65 28.09 -15.50
CA LYS A 542 -33.98 26.81 -15.80
C LYS A 542 -32.78 27.01 -16.73
N HIS A 543 -32.88 27.99 -17.60
CA HIS A 543 -31.80 28.40 -18.50
C HIS A 543 -30.56 28.90 -17.75
N GLN A 544 -30.75 29.65 -16.66
CA GLN A 544 -29.67 30.18 -15.85
C GLN A 544 -28.97 29.07 -15.05
N MET A 545 -29.74 28.12 -14.50
CA MET A 545 -29.18 26.95 -13.80
C MET A 545 -28.32 26.08 -14.73
N ASP A 546 -28.77 25.86 -15.98
CA ASP A 546 -28.03 25.06 -16.95
C ASP A 546 -26.74 25.76 -17.43
N ALA A 547 -26.76 27.10 -17.54
CA ALA A 547 -25.59 27.90 -17.86
C ALA A 547 -24.54 27.88 -16.73
N GLU A 548 -24.98 27.97 -15.47
CA GLU A 548 -24.10 27.85 -14.30
C GLU A 548 -23.51 26.45 -14.18
N LEU A 549 -24.30 25.40 -14.36
CA LEU A 549 -23.83 24.01 -14.37
C LEU A 549 -22.76 23.78 -15.44
N ARG A 550 -22.96 24.30 -16.65
CA ARG A 550 -21.97 24.22 -17.74
C ARG A 550 -20.66 24.92 -17.37
N LYS A 551 -20.73 26.09 -16.74
CA LYS A 551 -19.54 26.83 -16.31
C LYS A 551 -18.75 26.08 -15.25
N GLU A 552 -19.43 25.53 -14.25
CA GLU A 552 -18.83 24.71 -13.18
C GLU A 552 -18.23 23.41 -13.74
N MET A 553 -18.93 22.73 -14.66
CA MET A 553 -18.41 21.53 -15.33
C MET A 553 -17.13 21.82 -16.13
N MET A 554 -17.05 22.96 -16.83
CA MET A 554 -15.82 23.35 -17.53
C MET A 554 -14.68 23.74 -16.57
N ALA A 555 -14.99 24.25 -15.38
CA ALA A 555 -13.99 24.57 -14.36
C ALA A 555 -13.42 23.30 -13.69
N ILE A 556 -14.27 22.29 -13.44
CA ILE A 556 -13.88 21.02 -12.82
C ILE A 556 -13.20 20.09 -13.85
N TRP A 557 -13.75 19.98 -15.06
CA TRP A 557 -13.26 19.11 -16.13
C TRP A 557 -12.77 19.92 -17.35
N PRO A 558 -11.57 20.53 -17.29
CA PRO A 558 -11.07 21.43 -18.35
C PRO A 558 -10.81 20.73 -19.69
N ASN A 559 -10.70 19.40 -19.70
CA ASN A 559 -10.50 18.60 -20.91
C ASN A 559 -11.82 18.12 -21.55
N LEU A 560 -12.98 18.48 -20.98
CA LEU A 560 -14.27 18.09 -21.51
C LEU A 560 -14.53 18.81 -22.85
N SER A 561 -14.78 18.06 -23.91
CA SER A 561 -15.08 18.64 -25.21
C SER A 561 -16.45 19.32 -25.19
N GLN A 562 -16.60 20.42 -25.94
CA GLN A 562 -17.88 21.13 -26.05
C GLN A 562 -19.02 20.20 -26.51
N LYS A 563 -18.71 19.25 -27.42
CA LYS A 563 -19.66 18.25 -27.89
C LYS A 563 -20.15 17.31 -26.77
N HIS A 564 -19.26 16.88 -25.88
CA HIS A 564 -19.66 16.05 -24.73
C HIS A 564 -20.43 16.87 -23.69
N LEU A 565 -20.05 18.13 -23.47
CA LEU A 565 -20.80 19.03 -22.59
C LEU A 565 -22.23 19.26 -23.11
N ASP A 566 -22.39 19.45 -24.42
CA ASP A 566 -23.70 19.63 -25.06
C ASP A 566 -24.58 18.37 -24.99
N LEU A 567 -23.97 17.17 -24.93
CA LEU A 567 -24.69 15.91 -24.71
C LEU A 567 -25.17 15.75 -23.27
N LEU A 568 -24.40 16.23 -22.28
CA LEU A 568 -24.71 16.08 -20.86
C LEU A 568 -25.70 17.14 -20.37
N VAL A 569 -25.53 18.38 -20.83
CA VAL A 569 -26.42 19.50 -20.54
C VAL A 569 -26.76 20.15 -21.87
N THR A 570 -27.97 19.97 -22.39
CA THR A 570 -28.31 20.51 -23.71
C THR A 570 -28.31 22.04 -23.73
N PRO A 571 -27.74 22.67 -24.78
CA PRO A 571 -27.79 24.12 -24.92
C PRO A 571 -29.21 24.52 -25.29
N HIS A 572 -29.73 25.53 -24.61
CA HIS A 572 -31.00 26.13 -24.98
C HIS A 572 -30.77 26.95 -26.25
N LYS A 573 -31.47 26.60 -27.34
CA LYS A 573 -31.47 27.42 -28.56
C LYS A 573 -32.17 28.74 -28.22
N CYS A 574 -31.46 29.86 -28.36
CA CYS A 574 -32.07 31.19 -28.39
C CYS A 574 -33.07 31.31 -29.54
#